data_AF-A0A844X0J1-F1
#
_entry.id   AF-A0A844X0J1-F1
#
_cell.length_a   1.000
_cell.length_b   1.000
_cell.length_c   1.000
_cell.angle_alpha   90.00
_cell.angle_beta   90.00
_cell.angle_gamma   90.00
#
_symmetry.space_group_name_H-M   'P 1'
#
loop_
_entity.id
_entity.type
_entity.pdbx_description
1 polymer ?
#
loop_
_entity_poly.entity_id
_entity_poly.type
_entity_poly.pdbx_seq_one_letter_code
_entity_poly.pdbx_strand_id
1 'polypeptide(L)'
;MNKVPQNEIIIVDMSENIKVLVTSNDKKEKVKKIGFTDVDDSYMIYFVDDLQDKINKIKELINEEALFSYGIGWSPSELMSYYIELGFNFNKYKIISWSNKSTYHIIECDSKI
;
A
#
# COMPACT_ATOMS: atom_id res chain seq x y z
N MET A 1 3.60 -0.70 18.76
CA MET A 1 2.99 -0.99 17.46
C MET A 1 1.66 -0.27 17.38
N ASN A 2 1.35 0.33 16.23
CA ASN A 2 0.05 0.96 16.01
C ASN A 2 -1.03 -0.11 15.81
N LYS A 3 -2.27 0.21 16.14
CA LYS A 3 -3.42 -0.65 15.86
C LYS A 3 -3.51 -0.88 14.35
N VAL A 4 -3.44 -2.14 13.96
CA VAL A 4 -3.60 -2.57 12.57
C VAL A 4 -5.09 -2.83 12.34
N PRO A 5 -5.73 -2.12 11.38
CA PRO A 5 -7.06 -2.50 10.91
C PRO A 5 -7.13 -3.99 10.57
N GLN A 6 -8.18 -4.66 11.03
CA GLN A 6 -8.42 -6.05 10.65
C GLN A 6 -8.94 -6.10 9.22
N ASN A 7 -8.58 -7.16 8.49
CA ASN A 7 -9.03 -7.41 7.11
C ASN A 7 -8.60 -6.37 6.06
N GLU A 8 -7.55 -5.59 6.36
CA GLU A 8 -6.98 -4.62 5.42
C GLU A 8 -5.63 -5.08 4.87
N ILE A 9 -5.28 -4.55 3.71
CA ILE A 9 -3.93 -4.61 3.14
C ILE A 9 -3.31 -3.23 3.32
N ILE A 10 -2.20 -3.13 4.02
CA ILE A 10 -1.53 -1.85 4.28
C ILE A 10 -0.18 -1.85 3.59
N ILE A 11 0.03 -0.96 2.62
CA ILE A 11 1.35 -0.73 2.05
C ILE A 11 2.17 0.03 3.10
N VAL A 12 3.26 -0.58 3.55
CA VAL A 12 4.16 -0.03 4.58
C VAL A 12 5.48 0.47 4.02
N ASP A 13 5.88 -0.02 2.84
CA ASP A 13 7.04 0.45 2.09
C ASP A 13 6.82 0.19 0.60
N MET A 14 7.32 1.08 -0.26
CA MET A 14 7.33 0.94 -1.71
C MET A 14 8.50 1.69 -2.37
N SER A 15 9.53 2.03 -1.59
CA SER A 15 10.72 2.76 -2.05
C SER A 15 11.50 1.98 -3.09
N GLU A 16 11.90 0.75 -2.76
CA GLU A 16 12.53 -0.20 -3.68
C GLU A 16 11.52 -1.27 -4.11
N ASN A 17 11.19 -2.17 -3.18
CA ASN A 17 10.19 -3.23 -3.32
C ASN A 17 8.89 -2.84 -2.62
N ILE A 18 7.78 -3.49 -2.99
CA ILE A 18 6.51 -3.21 -2.32
C ILE A 18 6.37 -4.16 -1.13
N LYS A 19 6.28 -3.59 0.08
CA LYS A 19 6.04 -4.34 1.32
C LYS A 19 4.66 -4.01 1.85
N VAL A 20 3.89 -5.05 2.14
CA VAL A 20 2.53 -4.94 2.68
C VAL A 20 2.41 -5.66 4.01
N LEU A 21 1.58 -5.12 4.89
CA LEU A 21 1.12 -5.71 6.13
C LEU A 21 -0.30 -6.24 5.92
N VAL A 22 -0.51 -7.54 6.15
CA VAL A 22 -1.79 -8.23 5.94
C VAL A 22 -2.00 -9.25 7.07
N THR A 23 -3.06 -9.07 7.85
CA THR A 23 -3.33 -9.91 9.03
C THR A 23 -4.41 -10.97 8.79
N SER A 24 -5.25 -10.81 7.76
CA SER A 24 -6.32 -11.76 7.43
C SER A 24 -5.90 -12.76 6.36
N ASN A 25 -6.17 -14.05 6.56
CA ASN A 25 -5.83 -15.11 5.61
C ASN A 25 -6.45 -14.89 4.22
N ASP A 26 -7.70 -14.43 4.14
CA ASP A 26 -8.36 -14.20 2.84
C ASP A 26 -7.65 -13.12 2.01
N LYS A 27 -7.23 -12.02 2.65
CA LYS A 27 -6.45 -10.98 1.97
C LYS A 27 -5.04 -11.44 1.63
N LYS A 28 -4.41 -12.28 2.47
CA LYS A 28 -3.11 -12.87 2.14
C LYS A 28 -3.19 -13.67 0.85
N GLU A 29 -4.19 -14.53 0.69
CA GLU A 29 -4.37 -15.31 -0.53
C GLU A 29 -4.59 -14.43 -1.78
N LYS A 30 -5.30 -13.30 -1.64
CA LYS A 30 -5.44 -12.31 -2.72
C LYS A 30 -4.10 -11.67 -3.08
N VAL A 31 -3.33 -11.25 -2.09
CA VAL A 31 -2.01 -10.63 -2.25
C VAL A 31 -0.99 -11.63 -2.83
N LYS A 32 -1.08 -12.92 -2.48
CA LYS A 32 -0.29 -13.99 -3.13
C LYS A 32 -0.60 -14.12 -4.61
N LYS A 33 -1.87 -14.04 -5.00
CA LYS A 33 -2.28 -14.08 -6.43
C LYS A 33 -1.78 -12.88 -7.23
N ILE A 34 -1.51 -11.75 -6.57
CA ILE A 34 -0.88 -10.55 -7.16
C ILE A 34 0.63 -10.77 -7.37
N GLY A 35 1.23 -11.78 -6.73
CA GLY A 35 2.64 -12.15 -6.89
C GLY A 35 3.51 -11.88 -5.66
N PHE A 36 2.92 -11.45 -4.53
CA PHE A 36 3.66 -11.24 -3.29
C PHE A 36 4.05 -12.56 -2.64
N THR A 37 5.21 -12.56 -1.97
CA THR A 37 5.73 -13.68 -1.19
C THR A 37 5.72 -13.36 0.31
N ASP A 38 5.51 -14.38 1.15
CA ASP A 38 5.54 -14.22 2.60
C ASP A 38 6.96 -13.88 3.07
N VAL A 39 7.10 -12.83 3.88
CA VAL A 39 8.36 -12.49 4.59
C VAL A 39 8.31 -13.04 6.01
N ASP A 40 7.16 -12.86 6.67
CA ASP A 40 6.85 -13.38 7.99
C ASP A 40 5.32 -13.54 8.15
N ASP A 41 4.86 -13.78 9.39
CA ASP A 41 3.46 -14.02 9.71
C ASP A 41 2.50 -12.88 9.34
N SER A 42 2.95 -11.65 9.11
CA SER A 42 2.07 -10.52 8.80
C SER A 42 2.56 -9.68 7.62
N TYR A 43 3.83 -9.79 7.24
CA TYR A 43 4.39 -9.04 6.13
C TYR A 43 4.58 -9.90 4.89
N MET A 44 4.27 -9.30 3.75
CA MET A 44 4.54 -9.87 2.43
C MET A 44 5.28 -8.85 1.57
N ILE A 45 6.07 -9.34 0.62
CA ILE A 45 6.89 -8.52 -0.27
C ILE A 45 6.68 -8.90 -1.74
N TYR A 46 6.64 -7.89 -2.59
CA TYR A 46 6.74 -8.04 -4.03
C TYR A 46 8.06 -7.42 -4.49
N PHE A 47 8.86 -8.23 -5.19
CA PHE A 47 10.12 -7.79 -5.76
C PHE A 47 9.84 -7.09 -7.09
N VAL A 48 10.18 -5.81 -7.16
CA VAL A 48 9.88 -4.96 -8.30
C VAL A 48 10.99 -5.09 -9.34
N ASP A 49 10.61 -5.32 -10.60
CA ASP A 49 11.57 -5.39 -11.71
C ASP A 49 11.93 -3.99 -12.23
N ASP A 50 10.92 -3.18 -12.52
CA ASP A 50 11.08 -1.81 -13.03
C ASP A 50 9.94 -0.88 -12.58
N LEU A 51 10.01 0.39 -12.99
CA LEU A 51 8.97 1.37 -12.63
C LEU A 51 7.59 0.99 -13.19
N GLN A 52 7.51 0.47 -14.41
CA GLN A 52 6.22 0.13 -15.01
C GLN A 52 5.56 -1.05 -14.28
N ASP A 53 6.35 -2.05 -13.91
CA ASP A 53 5.94 -3.15 -13.04
C ASP A 53 5.44 -2.66 -11.69
N LYS A 54 6.20 -1.77 -11.02
CA LYS A 54 5.78 -1.13 -9.76
C LYS A 54 4.42 -0.44 -9.88
N ILE A 55 4.23 0.37 -10.92
CA ILE A 55 2.98 1.11 -11.16
C ILE A 55 1.81 0.15 -11.41
N ASN A 56 2.04 -0.95 -12.14
CA ASN A 56 1.02 -1.96 -12.37
C ASN A 56 0.61 -2.66 -11.07
N LYS A 57 1.57 -3.03 -10.22
CA LYS A 57 1.26 -3.63 -8.91
C LYS A 57 0.53 -2.68 -7.98
N ILE A 58 0.90 -1.40 -7.95
CA ILE A 58 0.19 -0.38 -7.18
C ILE A 58 -1.28 -0.32 -7.60
N LYS A 59 -1.58 -0.35 -8.90
CA LYS A 59 -2.97 -0.35 -9.41
C LYS A 59 -3.74 -1.61 -9.01
N GLU A 60 -3.12 -2.78 -9.03
CA GLU A 60 -3.74 -4.02 -8.55
C GLU A 60 -4.03 -3.96 -7.04
N LEU A 61 -3.12 -3.41 -6.25
CA LEU A 61 -3.34 -3.20 -4.81
C LEU A 61 -4.48 -2.21 -4.54
N ILE A 62 -4.58 -1.14 -5.33
CA ILE A 62 -5.70 -0.19 -5.27
C ILE A 62 -7.04 -0.90 -5.53
N ASN A 63 -7.09 -1.79 -6.52
CA ASN A 63 -8.29 -2.59 -6.81
C ASN A 63 -8.68 -3.53 -5.66
N GLU A 64 -7.71 -3.94 -4.83
CA GLU A 64 -7.94 -4.70 -3.59
C GLU A 64 -8.21 -3.82 -2.35
N GLU A 65 -8.45 -2.53 -2.58
CA GLU A 65 -8.70 -1.49 -1.57
C GLU A 65 -7.56 -1.29 -0.57
N ALA A 66 -6.32 -1.52 -1.00
CA ALA A 66 -5.16 -1.37 -0.13
C ALA A 66 -4.97 0.08 0.35
N LEU A 67 -4.44 0.18 1.58
CA LEU A 67 -4.24 1.44 2.30
C LEU A 67 -2.77 1.85 2.26
N PHE A 68 -2.47 3.01 1.71
CA PHE A 68 -1.13 3.58 1.67
C PHE A 68 -0.82 4.22 3.02
N SER A 69 0.20 3.74 3.73
CA SER A 69 0.54 4.32 5.03
C SER A 69 1.12 5.73 4.88
N TYR A 70 0.63 6.64 5.73
CA TYR A 70 1.15 7.98 5.89
C TYR A 70 2.28 8.01 6.93
N GLY A 71 3.33 8.78 6.65
CA GLY A 71 4.44 8.95 7.56
C GLY A 71 5.47 9.97 7.08
N ILE A 72 6.50 10.17 7.89
CA ILE A 72 7.61 11.07 7.57
C ILE A 72 8.54 10.42 6.54
N GLY A 73 9.00 11.19 5.55
CA GLY A 73 9.96 10.76 4.53
C GLY A 73 9.28 10.14 3.30
N TRP A 74 9.98 9.22 2.63
CA TRP A 74 9.48 8.46 1.47
C TRP A 74 8.44 7.39 1.88
N SER A 75 7.40 7.82 2.58
CA SER A 75 6.28 6.97 2.95
C SER A 75 5.46 6.58 1.70
N PRO A 76 4.69 5.48 1.76
CA PRO A 76 3.82 5.10 0.65
C PRO A 76 2.88 6.20 0.18
N SER A 77 2.31 7.02 1.09
CA SER A 77 1.51 8.17 0.67
C SER A 77 2.30 9.23 -0.09
N GLU A 78 3.55 9.48 0.30
CA GLU A 78 4.41 10.48 -0.35
C GLU A 78 4.86 10.00 -1.73
N LEU A 79 5.20 8.72 -1.85
CA LEU A 79 5.55 8.10 -3.13
C LEU A 79 4.37 8.09 -4.11
N MET A 80 3.13 7.94 -3.62
CA MET A 80 1.94 8.11 -4.45
C MET A 80 1.85 9.53 -5.03
N SER A 81 2.03 10.57 -4.20
CA SER A 81 2.06 11.96 -4.68
C SER A 81 3.13 12.16 -5.74
N TYR A 82 4.35 11.67 -5.49
CA TYR A 82 5.45 11.73 -6.45
C TYR A 82 5.11 11.06 -7.79
N TYR A 83 4.51 9.86 -7.78
CA TYR A 83 4.12 9.20 -9.02
C TYR A 83 3.00 9.94 -9.77
N ILE A 84 2.08 10.58 -9.05
CA ILE A 84 1.06 11.44 -9.67
C ILE A 84 1.71 12.66 -10.35
N GLU A 85 2.69 13.28 -9.70
CA GLU A 85 3.47 14.40 -10.27
C GLU A 85 4.26 13.98 -11.53
N LEU A 86 4.71 12.73 -11.61
CA LEU A 86 5.31 12.15 -12.81
C LEU A 86 4.29 11.86 -13.94
N GLY A 87 3.00 12.03 -13.69
CA GLY A 87 1.91 11.85 -14.67
C GLY A 87 1.21 10.49 -14.61
N PHE A 88 1.47 9.67 -13.59
CA PHE A 88 0.74 8.40 -13.41
C PHE A 88 -0.64 8.65 -12.79
N ASN A 89 -1.67 8.11 -13.44
CA ASN A 89 -3.05 8.16 -12.93
C ASN A 89 -3.42 6.86 -12.20
N PHE A 90 -3.92 7.00 -10.98
CA PHE A 90 -4.35 5.93 -10.08
C PHE A 90 -5.85 5.98 -9.74
N ASN A 91 -6.59 6.90 -10.36
CA ASN A 91 -7.98 7.26 -10.04
C ASN A 91 -8.16 7.56 -8.55
N LYS A 92 -8.69 6.60 -7.79
CA LYS A 92 -8.95 6.75 -6.36
C LYS A 92 -8.09 5.79 -5.58
N TYR A 93 -7.48 6.26 -4.50
CA TYR A 93 -6.68 5.45 -3.60
C TYR A 93 -6.92 5.88 -2.15
N LYS A 94 -6.61 5.01 -1.19
CA LYS A 94 -6.89 5.27 0.23
C LYS A 94 -5.59 5.42 1.01
N ILE A 95 -5.50 6.44 1.86
CA ILE A 95 -4.36 6.65 2.76
C ILE A 95 -4.80 6.31 4.18
N ILE A 96 -3.95 5.63 4.94
CA ILE A 96 -4.12 5.40 6.38
C ILE A 96 -3.07 6.16 7.19
N SER A 97 -3.52 6.87 8.22
CA SER A 97 -2.67 7.57 9.19
C SER A 97 -3.05 7.20 10.62
N TRP A 98 -2.12 7.37 11.56
CA TRP A 98 -2.36 7.13 12.99
C TRP A 98 -2.15 8.42 13.77
N SER A 99 -3.20 8.88 14.45
CA SER A 99 -3.10 10.01 15.38
C SER A 99 -2.51 9.58 16.72
N ASN A 100 -2.68 8.31 17.09
CA ASN A 100 -2.02 7.65 18.22
C ASN A 100 -1.99 6.14 18.00
N LYS A 101 -1.42 5.39 18.97
CA LYS A 101 -1.27 3.92 18.87
C LYS A 101 -2.59 3.17 18.67
N SER A 102 -3.73 3.72 19.07
CA SER A 102 -5.03 3.03 19.06
C SER A 102 -6.01 3.57 18.02
N THR A 103 -5.72 4.74 17.44
CA THR A 103 -6.65 5.49 16.59
C THR A 103 -6.01 5.73 15.23
N TYR A 104 -6.72 5.31 14.19
CA TYR A 104 -6.33 5.53 12.80
C TYR A 104 -7.42 6.29 12.05
N HIS A 105 -7.02 6.94 10.96
CA HIS A 105 -7.89 7.65 10.04
C HIS A 105 -7.61 7.16 8.63
N ILE A 106 -8.67 6.87 7.87
CA ILE A 106 -8.59 6.51 6.45
C ILE A 106 -9.22 7.64 5.66
N ILE A 107 -8.51 8.11 4.63
CA ILE A 107 -9.02 9.11 3.69
C ILE A 107 -8.96 8.55 2.28
N GLU A 108 -9.94 8.89 1.46
CA GLU A 108 -9.93 8.62 0.01
C GLU A 108 -9.36 9.84 -0.72
N CYS A 109 -8.40 9.59 -1.60
CA CYS A 109 -7.72 10.57 -2.44
C CYS A 109 -8.08 10.31 -3.90
N ASP A 110 -8.10 11.37 -4.70
CA ASP A 110 -8.36 11.33 -6.15
C ASP A 110 -7.11 11.85 -6.87
N SER A 111 -6.53 11.07 -7.77
CA SER A 111 -5.31 11.39 -8.52
C SER A 111 -5.57 12.29 -9.72
N LYS A 112 -6.53 13.21 -9.61
CA LYS A 112 -6.83 14.17 -10.68
C LYS A 112 -5.63 15.09 -10.92
N ILE A 113 -5.16 15.04 -12.16
CA ILE A 113 -4.17 15.97 -12.74
C ILE A 113 -4.90 17.27 -13.10
#